data_AF-A0A542QU87-F1
#
_entry.id   AF-A0A542QU87-F1
#
_cell.length_a   1.000
_cell.length_b   1.000
_cell.length_c   1.000
_cell.angle_alpha   90.00
_cell.angle_beta   90.00
_cell.angle_gamma   90.00
#
_symmetry.space_group_name_H-M   'P 1'
#
loop_
_entity.id
_entity.type
_entity.pdbx_description
1 polymer ?
#
loop_
_entity_poly.entity_id
_entity_poly.type
_entity_poly.pdbx_seq_one_letter_code
_entity_poly.pdbx_strand_id
1 'polypeptide(L)'
;MYLVQGNKQLAGQLLHDKSDVMFAGVVAGNHPGFIWVDDPEKPSCALVSSTGLNGFAFLGEPSKSIQPAIFSTFFKHKLPLF
;
A
#
# COMPACT_ATOMS: atom_id res chain seq x y z
N MET A 1 -3.97 -9.33 -3.21
CA MET A 1 -3.90 -7.87 -3.04
C MET A 1 -4.69 -7.18 -4.13
N TYR A 2 -5.37 -6.10 -3.79
CA TYR A 2 -6.29 -5.35 -4.65
C TYR A 2 -5.77 -3.94 -4.84
N LEU A 3 -5.73 -3.46 -6.09
CA LEU A 3 -5.33 -2.09 -6.39
C LEU A 3 -6.49 -1.15 -6.04
N VAL A 4 -6.22 -0.13 -5.25
CA VAL A 4 -7.21 0.85 -4.81
C VAL A 4 -6.71 2.27 -5.00
N GLN A 5 -7.64 3.23 -5.02
CA GLN A 5 -7.30 4.65 -4.95
C GLN A 5 -7.12 5.10 -3.51
N GLY A 6 -6.14 5.99 -3.30
CA GLY A 6 -5.91 6.62 -2.02
C GLY A 6 -7.06 7.56 -1.64
N ASN A 7 -7.39 7.61 -0.35
CA ASN A 7 -8.36 8.54 0.20
C ASN A 7 -8.12 8.72 1.71
N LYS A 8 -8.75 9.75 2.31
CA LYS A 8 -8.58 10.08 3.73
C LYS A 8 -9.02 8.96 4.68
N GLN A 9 -10.06 8.21 4.33
CA GLN A 9 -10.53 7.09 5.15
C GLN A 9 -9.51 5.95 5.17
N LEU A 10 -8.96 5.60 4.01
CA LEU A 10 -7.91 4.59 3.89
C LEU A 10 -6.65 5.00 4.67
N ALA A 11 -6.27 6.27 4.61
CA ALA A 11 -5.17 6.81 5.40
C ALA A 11 -5.42 6.64 6.90
N GLY A 12 -6.63 6.93 7.38
CA GLY A 12 -7.00 6.71 8.79
C GLY A 12 -7.04 5.24 9.22
N GLN A 13 -7.16 4.31 8.29
CA GLN A 13 -7.11 2.86 8.57
C GLN A 13 -5.69 2.32 8.61
N LEU A 14 -4.82 2.77 7.69
CA LEU A 14 -3.49 2.18 7.48
C LEU A 14 -2.35 2.92 8.17
N LEU A 15 -2.53 4.20 8.50
CA LEU A 15 -1.50 5.00 9.15
C LEU A 15 -1.66 4.92 10.67
N HIS A 16 -0.55 4.62 11.33
CA HIS A 16 -0.40 4.63 12.77
C HIS A 16 0.82 5.49 13.14
N ASP A 17 1.00 5.77 14.43
CA ASP A 17 2.07 6.67 14.92
C ASP A 17 3.49 6.21 14.55
N LYS A 18 3.67 4.94 14.16
CA LYS A 18 4.93 4.34 13.74
C LYS A 18 5.08 4.19 12.22
N SER A 19 4.08 4.57 11.44
CA SER A 19 4.11 4.45 9.99
C SER A 19 5.11 5.42 9.38
N ASP A 20 5.73 5.01 8.27
CA ASP A 20 6.55 5.92 7.47
C ASP A 20 5.64 6.98 6.82
N VAL A 21 5.66 8.18 7.43
CA VAL A 21 4.84 9.33 7.03
C VAL A 21 5.14 9.80 5.61
N MET A 22 6.29 9.43 5.02
CA MET A 22 6.66 9.85 3.67
C MET A 22 5.68 9.30 2.63
N PHE A 23 5.05 8.15 2.89
CA PHE A 23 4.06 7.53 1.99
C PHE A 23 2.61 7.91 2.31
N ALA A 24 2.35 8.62 3.41
CA ALA A 24 1.01 8.99 3.86
C ALA A 24 0.24 9.80 2.81
N GLY A 25 0.93 10.69 2.08
CA GLY A 25 0.30 11.50 1.03
C GLY A 25 -0.23 10.68 -0.15
N VAL A 26 0.40 9.54 -0.47
CA VAL A 26 -0.11 8.62 -1.49
C VAL A 26 -1.37 7.94 -0.98
N VAL A 27 -1.34 7.38 0.23
CA VAL A 27 -2.49 6.71 0.85
C VAL A 27 -3.69 7.64 1.01
N ALA A 28 -3.44 8.90 1.35
CA ALA A 28 -4.48 9.92 1.49
C ALA A 28 -5.08 10.38 0.15
N GLY A 29 -4.49 9.99 -0.99
CA GLY A 29 -4.91 10.41 -2.32
C GLY A 29 -4.39 11.80 -2.74
N ASN A 30 -3.45 12.37 -2.00
CA ASN A 30 -2.89 13.70 -2.27
C ASN A 30 -1.70 13.65 -3.25
N HIS A 31 -1.01 12.51 -3.34
CA HIS A 31 0.17 12.32 -4.18
C HIS A 31 0.00 11.12 -5.12
N PRO A 32 0.62 11.16 -6.32
CA PRO A 32 0.59 10.04 -7.25
C PRO A 32 1.34 8.83 -6.70
N GLY A 33 0.80 7.66 -6.97
CA GLY A 33 1.37 6.38 -6.56
C GLY A 33 0.36 5.26 -6.70
N PHE A 34 0.76 4.08 -6.26
CA PHE A 34 -0.09 2.90 -6.31
C PHE A 34 -0.22 2.29 -4.93
N ILE A 35 -1.42 1.81 -4.61
CA ILE A 35 -1.74 1.24 -3.31
C ILE A 35 -2.38 -0.12 -3.52
N TRP A 36 -1.76 -1.15 -2.95
CA TRP A 36 -2.26 -2.51 -2.99
C TRP A 36 -2.60 -2.99 -1.59
N VAL A 37 -3.90 -3.16 -1.33
CA VAL A 37 -4.41 -3.61 -0.03
C VAL A 37 -4.63 -5.12 0.00
N ASP A 38 -4.64 -5.70 1.19
CA ASP A 38 -4.98 -7.10 1.41
C ASP A 38 -6.46 -7.40 1.13
N ASP A 39 -7.36 -6.51 1.55
CA ASP A 39 -8.82 -6.61 1.40
C ASP A 39 -9.40 -5.26 0.93
N PRO A 40 -10.26 -5.22 -0.12
CA PRO A 40 -10.77 -3.96 -0.67
C PRO A 40 -11.93 -3.37 0.14
N GLU A 41 -12.63 -4.16 0.96
CA GLU A 41 -13.77 -3.70 1.77
C GLU A 41 -13.29 -3.28 3.17
N LYS A 42 -12.35 -4.03 3.75
CA LYS A 42 -11.78 -3.75 5.07
C LYS A 42 -10.24 -3.92 5.07
N PRO A 43 -9.51 -2.96 4.51
CA PRO A 43 -8.05 -2.99 4.47
C PRO A 43 -7.43 -3.08 5.86
N SER A 44 -6.45 -3.96 6.04
CA SER A 44 -5.63 -4.03 7.26
C SER A 44 -4.16 -3.67 7.02
N CYS A 45 -3.68 -3.88 5.79
CA CYS A 45 -2.33 -3.49 5.39
C CYS A 45 -2.26 -3.16 3.90
N ALA A 46 -1.20 -2.47 3.50
CA ALA A 46 -0.95 -2.15 2.11
C ALA A 46 0.52 -2.15 1.75
N LEU A 47 0.80 -2.52 0.50
CA LEU A 47 2.03 -2.12 -0.20
C LEU A 47 1.75 -0.82 -0.94
N VAL A 48 2.56 0.20 -0.68
CA VAL A 48 2.42 1.52 -1.30
C VAL A 48 3.66 1.82 -2.10
N SER A 49 3.49 2.20 -3.36
CA SER A 49 4.56 2.72 -4.23
C SER A 49 4.35 4.20 -4.45
N SER A 50 5.44 4.97 -4.35
CA SER A 50 5.46 6.41 -4.59
C SER A 50 6.43 6.72 -5.72
N THR A 51 5.92 7.31 -6.80
CA THR A 51 6.75 7.75 -7.93
C THR A 51 7.69 8.88 -7.50
N GLY A 52 7.23 9.80 -6.65
CA GLY A 52 8.03 10.93 -6.18
C GLY A 52 9.18 10.55 -5.25
N LEU A 53 9.04 9.45 -4.51
CA LEU A 53 10.09 8.92 -3.63
C LEU A 53 10.94 7.84 -4.31
N ASN A 54 10.55 7.42 -5.52
CA ASN A 54 11.14 6.29 -6.24
C ASN A 54 11.31 5.05 -5.35
N GLY A 55 10.26 4.68 -4.62
CA GLY A 55 10.34 3.65 -3.59
C GLY A 55 8.99 3.07 -3.19
N PHE A 56 9.03 2.11 -2.28
CA PHE A 56 7.84 1.45 -1.75
C PHE A 56 7.92 1.27 -0.23
N ALA A 57 6.76 1.24 0.42
CA ALA A 57 6.64 1.00 1.85
C ALA A 57 5.49 0.04 2.15
N PHE A 58 5.65 -0.68 3.26
CA PHE A 58 4.60 -1.50 3.84
C PHE A 58 3.91 -0.71 4.96
N LEU A 59 2.60 -0.57 4.88
CA LEU A 59 1.79 0.17 5.86
C LEU A 59 0.67 -0.71 6.43
N GLY A 60 0.19 -0.32 7.61
CA GLY A 60 -0.76 -1.12 8.39
C GLY A 60 -0.15 -2.41 8.94
N GLU A 61 -1.01 -3.19 9.60
CA GLU A 61 -0.64 -4.48 10.19
C GLU A 61 -1.58 -5.57 9.66
N PRO A 62 -1.05 -6.65 9.08
CA PRO A 62 -1.89 -7.69 8.54
C PRO A 62 -2.73 -8.37 9.63
N SER A 63 -4.05 -8.40 9.44
CA SER A 63 -4.96 -9.14 10.34
C SER A 63 -4.78 -10.66 10.29
N LYS A 64 -4.14 -11.18 9.22
CA LYS A 64 -3.79 -12.59 9.01
C LYS A 64 -2.40 -12.68 8.39
N SER A 65 -1.70 -13.80 8.61
CA SER A 65 -0.40 -14.04 7.98
C SER A 65 -0.53 -13.93 6.46
N ILE A 66 0.00 -12.84 5.89
CA ILE A 66 0.01 -12.67 4.43
C ILE A 66 1.02 -13.68 3.89
N GLN A 67 0.58 -14.52 2.97
CA GLN A 67 1.49 -15.44 2.32
C GLN A 67 2.51 -14.65 1.48
N PRO A 68 3.83 -14.87 1.68
CA PRO A 68 4.88 -14.24 0.87
C PRO A 68 4.69 -14.43 -0.64
N ALA A 69 4.03 -15.51 -1.06
CA ALA A 69 3.69 -15.82 -2.45
C ALA A 69 2.83 -14.76 -3.14
N ILE A 70 1.98 -14.04 -2.38
CA ILE A 70 1.14 -12.96 -2.91
C ILE A 70 2.03 -11.79 -3.34
N PHE A 71 3.11 -11.51 -2.60
CA PHE A 71 4.11 -10.51 -2.98
C PHE A 71 4.93 -10.95 -4.19
N SER A 72 5.39 -12.20 -4.21
CA SER A 72 6.20 -12.70 -5.33
C SER A 72 5.44 -12.63 -6.65
N THR A 73 4.14 -12.97 -6.63
CA THR A 73 3.25 -12.85 -7.79
C THR A 73 3.02 -11.40 -8.18
N PHE A 74 2.91 -10.50 -7.20
CA PHE A 74 2.78 -9.06 -7.42
C PHE A 74 4.01 -8.46 -8.13
N PHE A 75 5.23 -8.76 -7.62
CA PHE A 75 6.48 -8.29 -8.22
C PHE A 75 6.74 -8.89 -9.61
N LYS A 76 6.31 -10.12 -9.87
CA LYS A 76 6.53 -10.80 -11.16
C LYS A 76 5.57 -10.36 -12.28
N HIS A 77 4.37 -9.91 -11.96
CA HIS A 77 3.32 -9.69 -12.96
C HIS A 77 2.81 -8.26 -13.08
N LYS A 78 3.05 -7.37 -12.11
CA LYS A 78 2.41 -6.03 -12.08
C LYS A 78 3.34 -4.84 -11.86
N LEU A 79 4.63 -5.04 -11.66
CA LEU A 79 5.59 -3.94 -11.78
C LEU A 79 6.12 -3.94 -13.21
N PRO A 80 5.82 -2.92 -14.03
CA PRO A 80 6.62 -2.71 -15.23
C PRO A 80 8.05 -2.50 -14.75
N LEU A 81 8.96 -3.35 -15.21
CA LEU A 81 10.39 -3.09 -15.12
C LEU A 81 10.60 -1.69 -15.70
N PHE A 82 11.25 -0.81 -14.92
CA PHE A 82 11.66 0.52 -15.36
C PHE A 82 12.44 0.45 -16.67
#